data_AF-A0A934VFA3-F1
#
_entry.id   AF-A0A934VFA3-F1
#
_cell.length_a   1.000
_cell.length_b   1.000
_cell.length_c   1.000
_cell.angle_alpha   90.00
_cell.angle_beta   90.00
_cell.angle_gamma   90.00
#
_symmetry.space_group_name_H-M   'P 1'
#
loop_
_entity.id
_entity.type
_entity.pdbx_description
1 polymer ?
#
loop_
_entity_poly.entity_id
_entity_poly.type
_entity_poly.pdbx_seq_one_letter_code
_entity_poly.pdbx_strand_id
1 'polypeptide(L)'
;MAETLSIKVSSEDKARLKVLAAARNVPISELIREGLHKVLSETGDSERPSCYELFAKDLEQLWAGDGSGITDLSTNKEHMEGFGES
;
A
#
# COMPACT_ATOMS: atom_id res chain seq x y z
N MET A 1 -14.49 -17.89 4.40
CA MET A 1 -15.01 -19.10 3.70
C MET A 1 -13.86 -19.65 2.86
N ALA A 2 -13.71 -20.97 2.74
CA ALA A 2 -12.65 -21.58 1.93
C ALA A 2 -13.17 -21.85 0.52
N GLU A 3 -12.48 -21.33 -0.48
CA GLU A 3 -12.80 -21.53 -1.90
C GLU A 3 -11.71 -22.38 -2.57
N THR A 4 -12.11 -23.20 -3.53
CA THR A 4 -11.20 -24.13 -4.24
C THR A 4 -10.88 -23.59 -5.62
N LEU A 5 -9.59 -23.38 -5.89
CA LEU A 5 -9.08 -22.96 -7.20
C LEU A 5 -8.42 -24.17 -7.91
N SER A 6 -8.94 -24.54 -9.08
CA SER A 6 -8.36 -25.61 -9.92
C SER A 6 -7.60 -25.01 -11.10
N ILE A 7 -6.27 -25.15 -11.10
CA ILE A 7 -5.41 -24.63 -12.17
C ILE A 7 -4.67 -25.74 -12.91
N LYS A 8 -4.55 -25.59 -14.23
CA LYS A 8 -3.68 -26.43 -15.04
C LYS A 8 -2.27 -25.84 -15.01
N VAL A 9 -1.28 -26.68 -14.72
CA VAL A 9 0.14 -26.33 -14.73
C VAL A 9 0.88 -27.24 -15.70
N SER A 10 1.99 -26.76 -16.25
CA SER A 10 2.85 -27.59 -17.08
C SER A 10 3.42 -28.77 -16.28
N SER A 11 3.77 -29.85 -16.98
CA SER A 11 4.43 -31.01 -16.34
C SER A 11 5.78 -30.62 -15.73
N GLU A 12 6.50 -29.69 -16.36
CA GLU A 12 7.79 -29.18 -15.90
C GLU A 12 7.64 -28.39 -14.59
N ASP A 13 6.69 -27.46 -14.51
CA ASP A 13 6.46 -26.66 -13.29
C ASP A 13 6.04 -27.54 -12.12
N LYS A 14 5.20 -28.55 -12.39
CA LYS A 14 4.80 -29.54 -11.38
C LYS A 14 6.00 -30.34 -10.87
N ALA A 15 6.95 -30.69 -11.73
CA ALA A 15 8.16 -31.40 -11.33
C ALA A 15 9.06 -30.50 -10.46
N ARG A 16 9.26 -29.23 -10.86
CA ARG A 16 10.02 -28.25 -10.09
C ARG A 16 9.41 -28.01 -8.69
N LEU A 17 8.09 -27.87 -8.61
CA LEU A 17 7.37 -27.74 -7.34
C LEU A 17 7.55 -28.95 -6.43
N LYS A 18 7.55 -30.17 -6.98
CA LYS A 18 7.81 -31.40 -6.18
C LYS A 18 9.21 -31.42 -5.59
N VAL A 19 10.22 -31.05 -6.38
CA VAL A 19 11.62 -31.00 -5.90
C VAL A 19 11.75 -29.97 -4.79
N LEU A 20 11.16 -28.79 -4.97
CA LEU A 20 11.21 -27.70 -4.00
C LEU A 20 10.43 -28.03 -2.71
N ALA A 21 9.28 -28.69 -2.84
CA ALA A 21 8.50 -29.22 -1.72
C ALA A 21 9.29 -30.24 -0.89
N ALA A 22 9.95 -31.18 -1.56
CA ALA A 22 10.78 -32.18 -0.89
C ALA A 22 11.98 -31.54 -0.18
N ALA A 23 12.64 -30.57 -0.82
CA ALA A 23 13.79 -29.87 -0.24
C ALA A 23 13.43 -29.06 1.02
N ARG A 24 12.23 -28.45 1.04
CA ARG A 24 11.74 -27.65 2.16
C ARG A 24 10.91 -28.44 3.18
N ASN A 25 10.65 -29.72 2.91
CA ASN A 25 9.77 -30.60 3.70
C ASN A 25 8.37 -30.02 3.96
N VAL A 26 7.78 -29.41 2.93
CA VAL A 26 6.44 -28.80 2.97
C VAL A 26 5.56 -29.35 1.85
N PRO A 27 4.22 -29.37 2.01
CA PRO A 27 3.32 -29.78 0.94
C PRO A 27 3.32 -28.77 -0.22
N ILE A 28 3.07 -29.25 -1.44
CA ILE A 28 3.02 -28.43 -2.65
C ILE A 28 1.96 -27.32 -2.55
N SER A 29 0.84 -27.58 -1.87
CA SER A 29 -0.23 -26.60 -1.66
C SER A 29 0.22 -25.38 -0.86
N GLU A 30 1.18 -25.55 0.06
CA GLU A 30 1.73 -24.47 0.86
C GLU A 30 2.63 -23.56 0.02
N LEU A 31 3.45 -24.16 -0.85
CA LEU A 31 4.28 -23.40 -1.81
C LEU A 31 3.44 -22.60 -2.80
N ILE A 32 2.35 -23.19 -3.30
CA ILE A 32 1.41 -22.48 -4.20
C ILE A 32 0.76 -21.31 -3.46
N ARG A 33 0.39 -21.51 -2.19
CA ARG A 33 -0.20 -20.47 -1.35
C ARG A 33 0.80 -19.35 -1.05
N GLU A 34 2.06 -19.68 -0.76
CA GLU A 34 3.15 -18.71 -0.57
C GLU A 34 3.34 -17.85 -1.83
N GLY A 35 3.42 -18.49 -3.01
CA GLY A 35 3.52 -17.77 -4.28
C GLY A 35 2.31 -16.87 -4.55
N LEU A 36 1.10 -17.36 -4.27
CA LEU A 36 -0.12 -16.56 -4.40
C LEU A 36 -0.10 -15.34 -3.47
N HIS A 37 0.25 -15.51 -2.19
CA HIS A 37 0.35 -14.41 -1.25
C HIS A 37 1.39 -13.39 -1.66
N LYS A 38 2.53 -13.83 -2.19
CA LYS A 38 3.58 -12.93 -2.68
C LYS A 38 3.08 -12.03 -3.80
N VAL A 39 2.40 -12.60 -4.79
CA VAL A 39 1.81 -11.82 -5.90
C VAL A 39 0.74 -10.85 -5.39
N LEU A 40 -0.12 -11.29 -4.46
CA LEU A 40 -1.16 -10.45 -3.88
C LEU A 40 -0.59 -9.31 -3.03
N SER A 41 0.49 -9.55 -2.26
CA SER A 41 1.17 -8.49 -1.51
C SER A 41 1.87 -7.48 -2.42
N GLU A 42 2.44 -7.93 -3.54
CA GLU A 42 3.03 -7.04 -4.54
C GLU A 42 1.98 -6.17 -5.24
N THR A 43 0.73 -6.66 -5.32
CA THR A 43 -0.39 -5.93 -5.92
C THR A 43 -1.07 -4.98 -4.92
N GLY A 44 -0.93 -5.24 -3.61
CA GLY A 44 -1.55 -4.47 -2.53
C GLY A 44 -1.02 -3.04 -2.36
N ASP A 45 0.16 -2.74 -2.90
CA ASP A 45 0.84 -1.44 -2.75
C ASP A 45 0.71 -0.53 -3.99
N SER A 46 -0.24 -0.79 -4.90
CA SER A 46 -0.45 0.12 -6.04
C SER A 46 -1.09 1.45 -5.66
N GLU A 47 -1.63 1.58 -4.45
CA GLU A 47 -1.91 2.90 -3.86
C GLU A 47 -0.61 3.42 -3.25
N ARG A 48 0.30 3.86 -4.13
CA ARG A 48 1.32 4.82 -3.69
C ARG A 48 0.56 5.96 -3.01
N PRO A 49 0.86 6.27 -1.74
CA PRO A 49 0.17 7.34 -1.06
C PRO A 49 0.29 8.59 -1.91
N SER A 50 -0.85 9.22 -2.17
CA SER A 50 -0.88 10.46 -2.91
C SER A 50 0.04 11.47 -2.21
N CYS A 51 0.59 12.43 -2.95
CA CYS A 51 1.40 13.49 -2.36
C CYS A 51 0.65 14.21 -1.22
N TYR A 52 -0.69 14.23 -1.27
CA TYR A 52 -1.53 14.76 -0.19
C TYR A 52 -1.48 13.90 1.08
N GLU A 53 -1.57 12.58 0.98
CA GLU A 53 -1.50 11.66 2.13
C GLU A 53 -0.11 11.63 2.77
N LEU A 54 0.93 11.78 1.97
CA LEU A 54 2.30 11.96 2.47
C LEU A 54 2.41 13.28 3.25
N PHE A 55 1.89 14.38 2.69
CA PHE A 55 1.95 15.69 3.32
C PHE A 55 1.09 15.77 4.60
N ALA A 56 -0.05 15.09 4.63
CA ALA A 56 -0.92 15.03 5.81
C ALA A 56 -0.23 14.34 6.99
N LYS A 57 0.51 13.25 6.76
CA LYS A 57 1.28 12.56 7.81
C LYS A 57 2.43 13.42 8.36
N ASP A 58 3.13 14.13 7.49
CA ASP A 58 4.22 15.02 7.89
C ASP A 58 3.68 16.27 8.62
N LEU A 59 2.53 16.79 8.18
CA LEU A 59 1.83 17.89 8.84
C LEU A 59 1.27 17.52 10.22
N GLU A 60 0.72 16.32 10.40
CA GLU A 60 0.28 15.85 11.72
C GLU A 60 1.44 15.81 12.73
N GLN A 61 2.65 15.45 12.29
CA GLN A 61 3.85 15.52 13.13
C GLN A 61 4.30 16.95 13.43
N LEU A 62 4.11 17.88 12.49
CA LEU A 62 4.44 19.31 12.66
C LEU A 62 3.42 20.08 13.50
N TRP A 63 2.16 19.63 13.55
CA TRP A 63 1.04 20.30 14.26
C TRP A 63 0.62 19.64 15.57
N ALA A 64 1.39 18.68 16.07
CA ALA A 64 1.23 18.17 17.44
C ALA A 64 1.59 19.22 18.53
N GLY A 65 1.76 20.49 18.17
CA GLY A 65 1.84 21.64 19.07
C GLY A 65 0.76 22.67 18.73
N ASP A 66 -0.15 22.89 19.68
CA ASP A 66 -1.16 23.96 19.77
C ASP A 66 -1.76 24.48 18.44
N GLY A 67 -2.85 23.82 18.02
CA GLY A 67 -4.14 24.52 18.02
C GLY A 67 -4.43 25.59 16.96
N SER A 68 -3.76 25.62 15.82
CA SER A 68 -4.33 26.27 14.62
C SER A 68 -3.96 25.49 13.36
N GLY A 69 -4.90 24.67 12.87
CA GLY A 69 -4.78 24.10 11.52
C GLY A 69 -4.75 25.21 10.46
N ILE A 70 -4.55 24.85 9.19
CA ILE A 70 -4.75 25.77 8.06
C ILE A 70 -6.21 26.23 8.11
N THR A 71 -6.45 27.40 8.70
CA THR A 71 -7.71 28.10 8.57
C THR A 71 -7.87 28.51 7.12
N ASP A 72 -9.09 28.40 6.61
CA ASP A 72 -9.43 28.78 5.25
C ASP A 72 -9.01 30.25 4.98
N LEU A 73 -7.90 30.40 4.27
CA LEU A 73 -7.36 31.70 3.86
C LEU A 73 -8.24 32.37 2.79
N SER A 74 -9.21 31.65 2.21
CA SER A 74 -10.07 32.19 1.15
C SER A 74 -11.32 32.91 1.67
N THR A 75 -11.69 32.71 2.94
CA THR A 75 -12.87 33.35 3.54
C THR A 75 -12.54 34.54 4.43
N ASN A 76 -11.31 34.67 4.94
CA ASN A 76 -10.93 35.83 5.74
C ASN A 76 -10.25 36.92 4.90
N LYS A 77 -11.01 37.97 4.59
CA LYS A 77 -10.57 39.14 3.82
C LYS A 77 -9.46 39.96 4.49
N GLU A 78 -9.30 39.85 5.80
CA GLU A 78 -8.22 40.55 6.54
C GLU A 78 -6.84 40.09 6.07
N HIS A 79 -6.70 38.87 5.52
CA HIS A 79 -5.43 38.38 4.98
C HIS A 79 -4.97 39.08 3.69
N MET A 80 -5.83 39.87 3.05
CA MET A 80 -5.49 40.65 1.85
C MET A 80 -5.30 42.15 2.16
N GLU A 81 -5.40 42.58 3.41
CA GLU A 81 -5.11 43.97 3.77
C GLU A 81 -3.62 44.29 3.55
N GLY A 82 -3.33 45.38 2.83
CA GLY A 82 -1.98 45.81 2.46
C GLY A 82 -1.40 45.15 1.21
N PHE A 83 -2.13 44.24 0.54
CA PHE A 83 -1.65 43.64 -0.71
C PHE A 83 -1.73 44.64 -1.86
N GLY A 84 -0.58 45.19 -2.27
CA GLY A 84 -0.48 46.16 -3.37
C GLY A 84 -0.41 47.62 -2.93
N GLU A 85 -0.26 47.91 -1.64
CA GLU A 85 0.10 49.25 -1.19
C GLU A 85 1.60 49.48 -1.38
N SER A 86 1.96 50.63 -1.96
CA SER A 86 3.34 51.09 -2.22
C SER A 86 3.59 52.43 -1.55
#